data_AF-A0A8J6TFH9-F1
#
_entry.id   AF-A0A8J6TFH9-F1
#
_cell.length_a   1.000
_cell.length_b   1.000
_cell.length_c   1.000
_cell.angle_alpha   90.00
_cell.angle_beta   90.00
_cell.angle_gamma   90.00
#
_symmetry.space_group_name_H-M   'P 1'
#
loop_
_entity.id
_entity.type
_entity.pdbx_description
1 polymer ?
#
loop_
_entity_poly.entity_id
_entity_poly.type
_entity_poly.pdbx_seq_one_letter_code
_entity_poly.pdbx_strand_id
1 'polypeptide(L)' 'MGVKSKTAGWDWMAFVLGPFWYFSKKMYTKGFWLLLFTVVTGFLAAPFVWIYCGARGRGDWYDFRLKAKSKIKLEDL' A
#
# COMPACT_ATOMS: atom_id res chain seq x y z
N MET A 1 26.78 0.06 6.93
CA MET A 1 25.61 -0.65 7.49
C MET A 1 24.43 -0.45 6.54
N GLY A 2 24.19 -1.40 5.63
CA GLY A 2 23.02 -1.34 4.76
C GLY A 2 21.76 -1.60 5.57
N VAL A 3 20.87 -0.63 5.66
CA VAL A 3 19.54 -0.81 6.25
C VAL A 3 18.84 -1.88 5.43
N LYS A 4 18.83 -3.14 5.89
CA LYS A 4 18.02 -4.20 5.27
C LYS A 4 16.56 -3.79 5.42
N SER A 5 16.02 -3.15 4.40
CA SER A 5 14.60 -2.83 4.34
C SER A 5 13.84 -4.16 4.30
N LYS A 6 13.27 -4.58 5.44
CA LYS A 6 12.36 -5.73 5.51
C LYS A 6 11.03 -5.48 4.76
N THR A 7 10.96 -4.39 4.01
CA THR A 7 9.85 -3.94 3.17
C THR A 7 9.97 -4.39 1.72
N ALA A 8 11.13 -4.92 1.29
CA ALA A 8 11.30 -5.53 -0.02
C ALA A 8 10.81 -6.99 0.00
N GLY A 9 9.51 -7.21 -0.25
CA GLY A 9 8.96 -8.55 -0.38
C GLY A 9 7.59 -8.54 -1.03
N TRP A 10 7.35 -9.51 -1.91
CA TRP A 10 6.07 -9.66 -2.61
C TRP A 10 4.96 -10.00 -1.62
N ASP A 11 3.87 -9.23 -1.68
CA ASP A 11 2.67 -9.45 -0.89
C ASP A 11 1.58 -10.07 -1.77
N TRP A 12 1.42 -11.39 -1.64
CA TRP A 12 0.43 -12.15 -2.41
C TRP A 12 -1.01 -11.71 -2.12
N MET A 13 -1.30 -11.26 -0.90
CA MET A 13 -2.65 -10.76 -0.58
C MET A 13 -2.91 -9.42 -1.26
N ALA A 14 -1.93 -8.52 -1.25
CA ALA A 14 -2.05 -7.24 -1.94
C ALA A 14 -2.09 -7.40 -3.46
N PHE A 15 -1.41 -8.42 -4.01
CA PHE A 15 -1.51 -8.77 -5.43
C PHE A 15 -2.92 -9.23 -5.78
N VAL A 16 -3.49 -10.21 -5.09
CA VAL A 16 -4.80 -10.78 -5.47
C VAL A 16 -5.94 -9.80 -5.23
N LEU A 17 -5.99 -9.13 -4.08
CA LEU A 17 -7.03 -8.15 -3.78
C LEU A 17 -6.82 -6.81 -4.50
N GLY A 18 -5.59 -6.50 -4.92
CA GLY A 18 -5.26 -5.23 -5.57
C GLY A 18 -5.61 -4.00 -4.70
N PRO A 19 -6.27 -2.97 -5.24
CA PRO A 19 -6.64 -1.77 -4.50
C PRO A 19 -7.53 -2.07 -3.30
N PHE A 20 -8.37 -3.12 -3.36
CA PHE A 20 -9.26 -3.50 -2.26
C PHE A 20 -8.50 -3.87 -0.99
N TRP A 21 -7.28 -4.40 -1.11
CA TRP A 21 -6.43 -4.71 0.04
C TRP A 21 -6.07 -3.45 0.84
N TYR A 22 -5.86 -2.31 0.15
CA TYR A 22 -5.60 -1.03 0.80
C TYR A 22 -6.81 -0.54 1.60
N PHE A 23 -8.04 -0.78 1.12
CA PHE A 23 -9.26 -0.47 1.85
C PHE A 23 -9.38 -1.29 3.14
N SER A 24 -9.07 -2.60 3.10
CA SER A 24 -9.08 -3.46 4.30
C SER A 24 -8.09 -3.03 5.37
N LYS A 25 -7.02 -2.33 4.99
CA LYS A 25 -5.97 -1.83 5.91
C LYS A 25 -6.19 -0.37 6.36
N LYS A 26 -7.35 0.23 6.07
CA LYS A 26 -7.66 1.66 6.32
C LYS A 26 -6.75 2.65 5.57
N MET A 27 -6.08 2.19 4.51
CA MET A 27 -5.25 3.02 3.62
C MET A 27 -6.08 3.61 2.49
N TYR A 28 -7.20 4.26 2.84
CA TYR A 28 -8.25 4.69 1.90
C TYR A 28 -7.74 5.64 0.82
N THR A 29 -6.87 6.58 1.16
CA THR A 29 -6.35 7.56 0.19
C THR A 29 -5.57 6.88 -0.94
N LYS A 30 -4.66 5.95 -0.62
CA LYS A 30 -3.91 5.21 -1.64
C LYS A 30 -4.83 4.29 -2.42
N GLY A 31 -5.67 3.50 -1.74
CA GLY A 31 -6.64 2.62 -2.39
C GLY A 31 -7.54 3.35 -3.38
N PHE A 32 -8.04 4.54 -3.02
CA PHE A 32 -8.88 5.37 -3.88
C PHE A 32 -8.13 5.86 -5.12
N TRP A 33 -6.89 6.36 -4.99
CA TRP A 33 -6.10 6.80 -6.14
C TRP A 33 -5.81 5.66 -7.11
N LEU A 34 -5.40 4.49 -6.61
CA LEU A 34 -5.14 3.34 -7.49
C LEU A 34 -6.42 2.87 -8.19
N LEU A 35 -7.56 2.87 -7.48
CA LEU A 35 -8.85 2.50 -8.05
C LEU A 35 -9.31 3.53 -9.09
N LEU A 36 -9.15 4.82 -8.81
CA LEU A 36 -9.42 5.92 -9.74
C LEU A 36 -8.59 5.75 -11.03
N PHE A 37 -7.29 5.46 -10.92
CA PHE A 37 -6.45 5.17 -12.08
C PHE A 37 -6.96 3.99 -12.90
N THR A 38 -7.40 2.91 -12.25
CA THR A 38 -7.98 1.77 -12.98
C THR A 38 -9.29 2.10 -13.67
N VAL A 39 -10.16 2.93 -13.06
CA VAL A 39 -11.45 3.31 -13.67
C VAL A 39 -11.24 4.29 -14.82
N VAL A 40 -10.40 5.31 -14.66
CA VAL A 40 -10.11 6.32 -15.69
C VAL A 40 -9.46 5.70 -16.93
N THR A 41 -8.64 4.66 -16.74
CA THR A 41 -8.01 3.93 -17.86
C THR A 41 -8.91 2.85 -18.46
N GLY A 42 -10.16 2.70 -18.01
CA GLY A 42 -11.06 1.65 -18.52
C GLY A 42 -10.56 0.24 -18.23
N PHE A 43 -9.99 0.01 -17.04
CA PHE A 43 -9.40 -1.26 -16.58
C PHE A 43 -8.13 -1.73 -17.33
N LEU A 44 -7.65 -1.02 -18.35
CA LEU A 44 -6.37 -1.34 -19.02
C LEU A 44 -5.18 -1.32 -18.05
N ALA A 45 -5.19 -0.43 -17.07
CA ALA A 45 -4.14 -0.38 -16.05
C ALA A 45 -4.29 -1.40 -14.92
N ALA A 46 -5.39 -2.18 -14.88
CA ALA A 46 -5.65 -3.12 -13.79
C ALA A 46 -4.51 -4.12 -13.53
N PRO A 47 -3.95 -4.85 -14.51
CA PRO A 47 -2.85 -5.79 -14.24
C PRO A 47 -1.60 -5.09 -13.71
N PHE A 48 -1.27 -3.89 -14.22
CA PHE A 48 -0.13 -3.11 -13.75
C PHE A 48 -0.32 -2.62 -12.31
N VAL A 49 -1.54 -2.19 -11.98
CA VAL A 49 -1.93 -1.77 -10.62
C VAL A 49 -1.88 -2.95 -9.65
N TRP A 50 -2.34 -4.13 -10.05
CA TRP A 50 -2.26 -5.35 -9.23
C TRP A 50 -0.80 -5.75 -8.97
N ILE A 51 0.07 -5.75 -9.99
CA ILE A 51 1.51 -6.01 -9.83
C ILE A 51 2.15 -4.98 -8.89
N TYR A 52 1.82 -3.70 -9.04
CA TYR A 52 2.30 -2.65 -8.14
C TYR A 52 1.85 -2.91 -6.69
N CYS A 53 0.57 -3.26 -6.48
CA CYS A 53 0.05 -3.63 -5.17
C CYS A 53 0.79 -4.84 -4.57
N GLY A 54 1.09 -5.86 -5.38
CA GLY A 54 1.87 -7.03 -4.95
C GLY A 54 3.31 -6.69 -4.57
N ALA A 55 3.99 -5.90 -5.38
CA ALA A 55 5.39 -5.53 -5.15
C ALA A 55 5.56 -4.55 -3.98
N ARG A 56 4.62 -3.61 -3.80
CA ARG A 56 4.76 -2.47 -2.88
C ARG A 56 3.79 -2.47 -1.70
N GLY A 57 2.79 -3.35 -1.69
CA GLY A 57 1.76 -3.41 -0.64
C GLY A 57 2.32 -3.58 0.76
N ARG A 58 3.33 -4.45 0.94
CA ARG A 58 3.99 -4.63 2.24
C ARG A 58 4.77 -3.40 2.69
N GLY A 59 5.42 -2.71 1.75
CA GLY A 59 6.10 -1.43 1.97
C GLY A 59 5.15 -0.34 2.41
N ASP A 60 4.07 -0.14 1.65
CA ASP A 60 3.04 0.85 1.94
C ASP A 60 2.38 0.63 3.30
N TRP A 61 2.12 -0.63 3.66
CA TRP A 61 1.55 -0.96 4.97
C TRP A 61 2.53 -0.71 6.12
N TYR A 62 3.81 -1.01 5.92
CA TYR A 62 4.84 -0.73 6.92
C TYR A 62 5.01 0.78 7.15
N ASP A 63 5.07 1.58 6.09
CA ASP A 63 5.15 3.04 6.18
C ASP A 63 3.91 3.64 6.85
N PHE A 64 2.73 3.11 6.54
CA PHE A 64 1.49 3.52 7.19
C PHE A 64 1.51 3.25 8.70
N ARG A 65 1.96 2.06 9.11
CA ARG A 65 2.13 1.67 10.51
C ARG A 65 3.20 2.50 11.23
N LEU A 66 4.30 2.82 10.56
CA LEU A 66 5.33 3.70 11.10
C LEU A 66 4.80 5.12 11.31
N LYS A 67 4.09 5.70 10.33
CA LYS A 67 3.44 7.00 10.49
C LYS A 67 2.46 7.02 11.65
N ALA A 68 1.65 5.97 11.79
CA ALA A 68 0.71 5.84 12.91
C ALA A 68 1.43 5.81 14.27
N LYS A 69 2.51 5.02 14.40
CA LYS A 69 3.33 4.99 15.64
C LYS A 69 4.08 6.29 15.90
N SER A 70 4.53 6.98 14.87
CA SER A 70 5.25 8.25 15.00
C SER A 70 4.36 9.37 15.52
N LYS A 71 3.06 9.38 15.19
CA LYS A 71 2.13 10.39 15.71
C LYS A 71 1.98 10.29 17.23
N ILE A 72 1.87 9.07 17.76
CA ILE A 72 1.67 8.82 19.19
C ILE A 72 2.83 9.41 20.03
N LYS A 73 4.07 9.35 19.53
CA LYS A 73 5.24 9.87 20.26
C LYS A 73 5.28 11.40 20.41
N LEU A 74 4.48 12.15 19.68
CA LEU A 74 4.43 13.61 19.76
C LEU A 74 3.31 14.11 20.69
N GLU A 75 2.35 13.25 21.04
CA GLU A 75 1.24 13.58 21.95
C GLU A 75 1.55 13.24 23.42
N ASP A 76 2.61 12.45 23.67
CA ASP A 76 3.10 12.05 25.01
C ASP A 76 4.24 12.96 25.56
N LEU A 77 4.49 14.12 24.93
CA LEU A 77 5.51 15.11 25.34
C LEU A 77 4.88 16.46 25.67
#